data_AF-A0A4Q5RB12-F1
#
_entry.id   AF-A0A4Q5RB12-F1
#
_cell.length_a   1.000
_cell.length_b   1.000
_cell.length_c   1.000
_cell.angle_alpha   90.00
_cell.angle_beta   90.00
_cell.angle_gamma   90.00
#
_symmetry.space_group_name_H-M   'P 1'
#
loop_
_entity.id
_entity.type
_entity.pdbx_description
1 polymer ?
#
loop_
_entity_poly.entity_id
_entity_poly.type
_entity_poly.pdbx_seq_one_letter_code
_entity_poly.pdbx_strand_id
1 'polypeptide(L)'
;MTLVNVVARVCLVCLFPPSAYDKYKHRQQALEQARSGPLPDAPLLIDAGMVVETVAPLCIVTGKFDRLAAFVLAGFCAVTAVGYHQFWTHGDLGAPGKSKGREEMWEFLKNFGLVGGLLMVAFPQRSRR
;
A
#
# COMPACT_ATOMS: atom_id res chain seq x y z
N MET A 1 11.93 3.79 21.73
CA MET A 1 12.26 3.46 20.33
C MET A 1 13.65 4.00 20.04
N THR A 2 14.51 3.25 19.35
CA THR A 2 15.77 3.81 18.85
C THR A 2 15.49 4.78 17.69
N LEU A 3 16.38 5.74 17.45
CA LEU A 3 16.27 6.66 16.31
C LEU A 3 16.12 5.90 14.99
N VAL A 4 16.90 4.82 14.84
CA VAL A 4 16.84 3.91 13.68
C VAL A 4 15.44 3.32 13.48
N ASN A 5 14.75 2.89 14.55
CA ASN A 5 13.40 2.34 14.45
C ASN A 5 12.36 3.38 14.01
N VAL A 6 12.50 4.63 14.47
CA VAL A 6 11.62 5.73 14.05
C VAL A 6 11.83 6.00 12.57
N VAL A 7 13.09 6.17 12.14
CA VAL A 7 13.42 6.43 10.73
C VAL A 7 12.94 5.29 9.84
N ALA A 8 13.17 4.03 10.21
CA ALA A 8 12.70 2.87 9.45
C ALA A 8 11.17 2.87 9.30
N ARG A 9 10.43 3.15 10.39
CA ARG A 9 8.96 3.25 10.35
C ARG A 9 8.49 4.39 9.46
N VAL A 10 9.11 5.56 9.54
CA VAL A 10 8.79 6.71 8.68
C VAL A 10 9.03 6.36 7.21
N CYS A 11 10.20 5.81 6.86
CA CYS A 11 10.51 5.39 5.50
C CYS A 11 9.53 4.33 4.97
N LEU A 12 9.06 3.43 5.83
CA LEU A 12 8.09 2.39 5.46
C LEU A 12 6.72 2.97 5.09
N VAL A 13 6.29 4.07 5.73
CA VAL A 13 4.90 4.56 5.59
C VAL A 13 4.77 5.95 4.98
N CYS A 14 5.87 6.63 4.65
CA CYS A 14 5.84 8.02 4.18
C CYS A 14 5.13 8.20 2.82
N LEU A 15 4.98 7.14 2.03
CA LEU A 15 4.28 7.20 0.74
C LEU A 15 2.75 7.32 0.87
N PHE A 16 2.18 6.89 1.99
CA PHE A 16 0.72 6.79 2.14
C PHE A 16 0.04 8.15 2.34
N PRO A 17 0.54 9.09 3.16
CA PRO A 17 -0.11 10.39 3.31
C PRO A 17 -0.18 11.20 1.99
N PRO A 18 0.89 11.27 1.17
CA PRO A 18 0.78 11.85 -0.18
C PRO A 18 -0.21 11.10 -1.08
N SER A 19 -0.25 9.76 -1.01
CA SER A 19 -1.21 8.96 -1.78
C SER A 19 -2.67 9.25 -1.37
N ALA A 20 -2.95 9.37 -0.08
CA ALA A 20 -4.27 9.71 0.42
C ALA A 20 -4.70 11.11 -0.02
N TYR A 21 -3.77 12.07 0.02
CA TYR A 21 -4.00 13.42 -0.46
C TYR A 21 -4.29 13.47 -1.96
N ASP A 22 -3.57 12.68 -2.75
CA ASP A 22 -3.81 12.56 -4.19
C ASP A 22 -5.20 11.99 -4.48
N LYS A 23 -5.62 10.92 -3.77
CA LYS A 23 -6.98 10.37 -3.85
C LYS A 23 -8.06 11.38 -3.45
N TYR A 24 -7.79 12.23 -2.46
CA TYR A 24 -8.71 13.29 -2.06
C TYR A 24 -8.89 14.35 -3.17
N LYS A 25 -7.80 14.80 -3.80
CA LYS A 25 -7.85 15.78 -4.89
C LYS A 25 -8.42 15.21 -6.20
N HIS A 26 -8.00 14.00 -6.57
CA HIS A 26 -8.31 13.37 -7.84
C HIS A 26 -9.34 12.24 -7.67
N ARG A 27 -10.31 12.45 -6.78
CA ARG A 27 -11.27 11.41 -6.37
C ARG A 27 -12.04 10.78 -7.52
N GLN A 28 -12.38 11.54 -8.57
CA GLN A 28 -13.06 11.00 -9.75
C GLN A 28 -12.19 9.98 -10.49
N GLN A 29 -10.90 10.28 -10.71
CA GLN A 29 -9.95 9.36 -11.34
C GLN A 29 -9.74 8.11 -10.47
N ALA A 30 -9.63 8.29 -9.14
CA ALA A 30 -9.52 7.18 -8.21
C ALA A 30 -10.75 6.26 -8.24
N LEU A 31 -11.96 6.82 -8.37
CA LEU A 31 -13.19 6.04 -8.53
C LEU A 31 -13.24 5.28 -9.86
N GLU A 32 -12.81 5.90 -10.96
CA GLU A 32 -12.71 5.23 -12.27
C GLU A 32 -11.75 4.04 -12.22
N GLN A 33 -10.58 4.22 -11.60
CA GLN A 33 -9.63 3.14 -11.37
C GLN A 33 -10.19 2.05 -10.44
N ALA A 34 -10.89 2.43 -9.36
CA ALA A 34 -11.48 1.47 -8.45
C ALA A 34 -12.56 0.61 -9.12
N ARG A 35 -13.35 1.21 -10.03
CA ARG A 35 -14.42 0.55 -10.81
C ARG A 35 -13.89 -0.39 -11.90
N SER A 36 -12.67 -0.20 -12.38
CA SER A 36 -12.06 -1.10 -13.37
C SER A 36 -11.49 -2.37 -12.73
N GLY A 37 -11.35 -2.39 -11.40
CA GLY A 37 -10.89 -3.56 -10.65
C GLY A 37 -12.01 -4.55 -10.32
N PRO A 38 -11.65 -5.69 -9.69
CA PRO A 38 -12.55 -6.80 -9.43
C PRO A 38 -13.45 -6.63 -8.19
N LEU A 39 -13.24 -5.57 -7.40
CA LEU A 39 -13.92 -5.40 -6.11
C LEU A 39 -15.22 -4.59 -6.24
N PRO A 40 -16.28 -4.96 -5.50
CA PRO A 40 -17.53 -4.21 -5.46
C PRO A 40 -17.37 -2.89 -4.68
N ASP A 41 -18.29 -1.94 -4.94
CA ASP A 41 -18.43 -0.68 -4.20
C ASP A 41 -17.17 0.21 -4.16
N ALA A 42 -16.72 0.65 -5.34
CA ALA A 42 -15.62 1.60 -5.52
C ALA A 42 -15.61 2.81 -4.55
N PRO A 43 -16.74 3.49 -4.25
CA PRO A 43 -16.73 4.60 -3.29
C PRO A 43 -16.29 4.19 -1.89
N LEU A 44 -16.77 3.04 -1.40
CA LEU A 44 -16.42 2.52 -0.09
C LEU A 44 -14.93 2.17 -0.02
N LEU A 45 -14.38 1.58 -1.09
CA LEU A 45 -12.96 1.24 -1.17
C LEU A 45 -12.06 2.48 -1.14
N ILE A 46 -12.44 3.54 -1.86
CA ILE A 46 -11.68 4.80 -1.87
C ILE A 46 -11.75 5.48 -0.49
N ASP A 47 -12.92 5.54 0.14
CA ASP A 47 -13.07 6.13 1.47
C ASP A 47 -12.31 5.34 2.54
N ALA A 48 -12.45 4.01 2.55
CA ALA A 48 -11.71 3.14 3.45
C ALA A 48 -10.20 3.26 3.22
N GLY A 49 -9.75 3.28 1.96
CA GLY A 49 -8.36 3.45 1.58
C GLY A 49 -7.78 4.76 2.11
N MET A 50 -8.46 5.89 1.90
CA MET A 50 -8.01 7.19 2.43
C MET A 50 -7.89 7.21 3.95
N VAL A 51 -8.85 6.60 4.66
CA VAL A 51 -8.79 6.49 6.12
C VAL A 51 -7.59 5.66 6.56
N VAL A 52 -7.39 4.49 5.95
CA VAL A 52 -6.27 3.60 6.26
C VAL A 52 -4.93 4.27 5.98
N GLU A 53 -4.78 4.89 4.82
CA GLU A 53 -3.55 5.59 4.39
C GLU A 53 -3.25 6.85 5.20
N THR A 54 -4.23 7.40 5.91
CA THR A 54 -4.02 8.55 6.81
C THR A 54 -3.73 8.10 8.24
N VAL A 55 -4.54 7.19 8.78
CA VAL A 55 -4.48 6.79 10.20
C VAL A 55 -3.37 5.79 10.46
N ALA A 56 -3.20 4.78 9.60
CA ALA A 56 -2.25 3.70 9.86
C ALA A 56 -0.79 4.19 9.92
N PRO A 57 -0.31 5.09 9.03
CA PRO A 57 1.03 5.66 9.14
C PRO A 57 1.29 6.37 10.48
N LEU A 58 0.30 7.13 10.97
CA LEU A 58 0.41 7.84 12.25
C LEU A 58 0.54 6.85 13.42
N CYS A 59 -0.29 5.81 13.43
CA CYS A 59 -0.21 4.73 14.42
C CYS A 59 1.15 4.00 14.39
N ILE A 60 1.64 3.67 13.19
CA ILE A 60 2.92 2.96 13.01
C ILE A 60 4.10 3.81 13.49
N VAL A 61 4.16 5.09 13.11
CA VAL A 61 5.26 6.00 13.49
C VAL A 61 5.23 6.31 14.98
N THR A 62 4.06 6.57 15.56
CA THR A 62 3.92 6.86 17.00
C THR A 62 4.08 5.63 17.89
N GLY A 63 3.99 4.42 17.32
CA GLY A 63 4.03 3.17 18.07
C GLY A 63 2.72 2.82 18.78
N LYS A 64 1.65 3.61 18.61
CA LYS A 64 0.34 3.34 19.20
C LYS A 64 -0.48 2.46 18.26
N PHE A 65 -0.88 1.27 18.74
CA PHE A 65 -1.60 0.28 17.93
C PHE A 65 -0.87 -0.08 16.62
N ASP A 66 0.46 0.08 16.60
CA ASP A 66 1.30 -0.09 15.41
C ASP A 66 1.16 -1.46 14.77
N ARG A 67 0.99 -2.52 15.58
CA ARG A 67 0.84 -3.89 15.07
C ARG A 67 -0.46 -4.07 14.27
N LEU A 68 -1.58 -3.59 14.80
CA LEU A 68 -2.87 -3.68 14.13
C LEU A 68 -2.91 -2.76 12.90
N ALA A 69 -2.41 -1.53 13.04
CA ALA A 69 -2.31 -0.58 11.94
C ALA A 69 -1.45 -1.13 10.78
N ALA A 70 -0.31 -1.74 11.10
CA ALA A 70 0.55 -2.37 10.10
C ALA A 70 -0.11 -3.58 9.44
N PHE A 71 -0.86 -4.40 10.19
CA PHE A 71 -1.59 -5.52 9.63
C PHE A 71 -2.68 -5.08 8.65
N VAL A 72 -3.47 -4.07 9.02
CA VAL A 72 -4.52 -3.50 8.15
C VAL A 72 -3.90 -2.87 6.91
N LEU A 73 -2.83 -2.09 7.06
CA LEU A 73 -2.14 -1.46 5.94
C LEU A 73 -1.47 -2.49 5.01
N ALA A 74 -0.96 -3.59 5.56
CA ALA A 74 -0.44 -4.71 4.76
C ALA A 74 -1.57 -5.38 3.96
N GLY A 75 -2.72 -5.62 4.58
CA GLY A 75 -3.91 -6.13 3.88
C GLY A 75 -4.33 -5.22 2.74
N PHE A 76 -4.39 -3.91 2.98
CA PHE A 76 -4.68 -2.90 1.97
C PHE A 76 -3.70 -2.94 0.80
N CYS A 77 -2.38 -2.98 1.05
CA CYS A 77 -1.37 -3.10 0.00
C CYS A 77 -1.49 -4.40 -0.78
N ALA A 78 -1.76 -5.53 -0.12
CA ALA A 78 -1.92 -6.83 -0.77
C ALA A 78 -3.14 -6.85 -1.69
N VAL A 79 -4.28 -6.35 -1.22
CA VAL A 79 -5.51 -6.23 -2.01
C VAL A 79 -5.30 -5.29 -3.20
N THR A 80 -4.63 -4.16 -3.00
CA THR A 80 -4.32 -3.20 -4.07
C THR A 80 -3.39 -3.83 -5.12
N ALA A 81 -2.33 -4.51 -4.69
CA ALA A 81 -1.39 -5.19 -5.60
C ALA A 81 -2.09 -6.24 -6.46
N VAL A 82 -2.83 -7.16 -5.84
CA VAL A 82 -3.45 -8.30 -6.53
C VAL A 82 -4.68 -7.87 -7.35
N GLY A 83 -5.44 -6.89 -6.87
CA GLY A 83 -6.68 -6.44 -7.50
C GLY A 83 -6.46 -5.45 -8.64
N TYR A 84 -5.48 -4.55 -8.52
CA TYR A 84 -5.35 -3.40 -9.41
C TYR A 84 -4.04 -3.35 -10.21
N HIS A 85 -3.00 -4.08 -9.78
CA HIS A 85 -1.68 -4.10 -10.44
C HIS A 85 -1.38 -5.48 -11.06
N GLN A 86 -2.31 -5.98 -11.86
CA GLN A 86 -2.26 -7.33 -12.44
C GLN A 86 -1.33 -7.41 -13.65
N PHE A 87 -0.05 -7.15 -13.44
CA PHE A 87 0.97 -7.07 -14.51
C PHE A 87 1.03 -8.33 -15.40
N TRP A 88 0.67 -9.50 -14.85
CA TRP A 88 0.61 -10.78 -15.57
C TRP A 88 -0.50 -10.86 -16.62
N THR A 89 -1.46 -9.93 -16.61
CA THR A 89 -2.52 -9.85 -17.64
C THR A 89 -2.04 -9.12 -18.89
N HIS A 90 -0.88 -8.47 -18.84
CA HIS A 90 -0.31 -7.71 -19.94
C HIS A 90 0.74 -8.53 -20.71
N GLY A 91 0.58 -8.61 -22.04
CA GLY A 91 1.48 -9.36 -22.92
C GLY A 91 2.72 -8.59 -23.40
N ASP A 92 2.96 -7.38 -22.90
CA ASP A 92 3.98 -6.44 -23.39
C ASP A 92 5.24 -6.37 -22.50
N LEU A 93 5.37 -7.24 -21.49
CA LEU A 93 6.50 -7.24 -20.54
C LEU A 93 7.88 -7.35 -21.21
N GLY A 94 7.97 -8.08 -22.34
CA GLY A 94 9.20 -8.23 -23.13
C GLY A 94 9.36 -7.23 -24.27
N ALA A 95 8.36 -6.37 -24.50
CA ALA A 95 8.37 -5.45 -25.64
C ALA A 95 9.36 -4.28 -25.41
N PRO A 96 10.12 -3.83 -26.42
CA PRO A 96 10.96 -2.65 -26.31
C PRO A 96 10.10 -1.38 -26.14
N GLY A 97 10.60 -0.36 -25.43
CA GLY A 97 9.92 0.92 -25.24
C GLY A 97 9.07 1.03 -23.96
N LYS A 98 7.99 1.82 -23.99
CA LYS A 98 7.05 1.92 -22.85
C LYS A 98 6.20 0.65 -22.79
N SER A 99 6.00 0.12 -21.59
CA SER A 99 5.18 -1.07 -21.37
C SER A 99 4.29 -0.85 -20.16
N LYS A 100 2.99 -1.03 -20.38
CA LYS A 100 2.00 -1.00 -19.31
C LYS A 100 2.22 -2.16 -18.35
N GLY A 101 2.53 -3.35 -18.86
CA GLY A 101 2.88 -4.50 -18.02
C GLY A 101 4.04 -4.22 -17.07
N ARG A 102 5.10 -3.54 -17.52
CA ARG A 102 6.23 -3.17 -16.65
C ARG A 102 5.85 -2.10 -15.62
N GLU A 103 5.06 -1.11 -16.01
CA GLU A 103 4.56 -0.09 -15.08
C GLU A 103 3.75 -0.73 -13.94
N GLU A 104 2.78 -1.59 -14.28
CA GLU A 104 2.00 -2.34 -13.29
C GLU A 104 2.85 -3.30 -12.46
N MET A 105 3.88 -3.92 -13.05
CA MET A 105 4.78 -4.83 -12.33
C MET A 105 5.53 -4.09 -11.21
N TRP A 106 6.02 -2.88 -11.48
CA TRP A 106 6.71 -2.09 -10.47
C TRP A 106 5.76 -1.62 -9.37
N GLU A 107 4.54 -1.23 -9.72
CA GLU A 107 3.50 -0.88 -8.73
C GLU A 107 3.09 -2.06 -7.85
N PHE A 108 2.97 -3.26 -8.45
CA PHE A 108 2.76 -4.51 -7.72
C PHE A 108 3.92 -4.78 -6.75
N LEU A 109 5.16 -4.77 -7.23
CA LEU A 109 6.35 -5.08 -6.43
C LEU A 109 6.55 -4.08 -5.30
N LYS A 110 6.27 -2.79 -5.52
CA LYS A 110 6.27 -1.77 -4.47
C LYS A 110 5.30 -2.13 -3.35
N ASN A 111 4.05 -2.42 -3.69
CA ASN A 111 3.05 -2.82 -2.69
C ASN A 111 3.42 -4.13 -2.00
N PHE A 112 3.90 -5.13 -2.74
CA PHE A 112 4.29 -6.41 -2.18
C PHE A 112 5.50 -6.31 -1.23
N GLY A 113 6.48 -5.45 -1.54
CA GLY A 113 7.58 -5.12 -0.63
C GLY A 113 7.10 -4.44 0.66
N LEU A 114 6.14 -3.52 0.55
CA LEU A 114 5.51 -2.87 1.71
C LEU A 114 4.78 -3.88 2.59
N VAL A 115 4.05 -4.84 2.01
CA VAL A 115 3.41 -5.93 2.76
C VAL A 115 4.42 -6.65 3.65
N GLY A 116 5.58 -7.03 3.09
CA GLY A 116 6.65 -7.68 3.86
C GLY A 116 7.13 -6.84 5.04
N GLY A 117 7.48 -5.57 4.78
CA GLY A 117 7.94 -4.66 5.83
C GLY A 117 6.89 -4.40 6.92
N LEU A 118 5.63 -4.24 6.53
CA LEU A 118 4.51 -4.03 7.44
C LEU A 118 4.21 -5.27 8.29
N LEU A 119 4.31 -6.48 7.72
CA LEU A 119 4.16 -7.72 8.46
C LEU A 119 5.27 -7.91 9.51
N MET A 120 6.49 -7.45 9.23
CA MET A 120 7.56 -7.44 10.24
C MET A 120 7.24 -6.49 11.42
N VAL A 121 6.51 -5.40 11.17
CA VAL A 121 6.01 -4.51 12.24
C VAL A 121 4.82 -5.13 12.99
N ALA A 122 3.91 -5.79 12.27
CA ALA A 122 2.74 -6.46 12.85
C ALA A 122 3.12 -7.66 13.74
N PHE A 123 4.14 -8.41 13.31
CA PHE A 123 4.64 -9.63 13.94
C PHE A 123 6.13 -9.50 14.26
N PRO A 124 6.51 -8.62 15.20
CA PRO A 124 7.91 -8.40 15.52
C PRO A 124 8.50 -9.71 16.07
N GLN A 125 9.61 -10.16 15.48
CA GLN A 125 10.31 -11.34 15.96
C GLN A 125 10.87 -11.03 17.36
N ARG A 126 10.27 -11.64 18.39
CA ARG A 126 10.90 -11.69 19.71
C ARG A 126 12.16 -12.53 19.55
N SER A 127 13.32 -11.93 19.77
CA SER A 127 14.54 -12.68 20.06
C SER A 127 14.22 -13.64 21.20
N ARG A 128 14.15 -14.95 20.89
CA ARG A 128 14.24 -16.00 21.89
C ARG A 128 15.64 -15.85 22.50
N ARG A 129 15.70 -15.29 23.70
CA ARG A 129 16.83 -15.50 24.59
C ARG A 129 16.68 -16.84 25.26
#